data_AF-A0A2U2S9V1-F1
#
_entry.id   AF-A0A2U2S9V1-F1
#
_cell.length_a   1.000
_cell.length_b   1.000
_cell.length_c   1.000
_cell.angle_alpha   90.00
_cell.angle_beta   90.00
_cell.angle_gamma   90.00
#
_symmetry.space_group_name_H-M   'P 1'
#
loop_
_entity.id
_entity.type
_entity.pdbx_description
1 polymer ?
#
loop_
_entity_poly.entity_id
_entity_poly.type
_entity_poly.pdbx_seq_one_letter_code
_entity_poly.pdbx_strand_id
1 'polypeptide(L)'
;MAYEQSPSLKTYEQGLPSAPPPDTSARRKWLWIIITLLAVATVALAVVTFARSTAAAILVGTGTVTGKVVDESNRPIVAQIFVLHTNIEATSNPDGTFEIHGVPAGQQAVVVAYQGAGREILVDVVAGARVHMGTVQLTATAIPLTEP
;
A
#
# COMPACT_ATOMS: atom_id res chain seq x y z
N MET A 1 48.05 -33.46 -8.88
CA MET A 1 48.11 -33.24 -10.33
C MET A 1 47.82 -34.58 -11.00
N ALA A 2 46.63 -34.75 -11.60
CA ALA A 2 46.22 -36.00 -12.23
C ALA A 2 46.13 -35.75 -13.75
N TYR A 3 47.17 -36.15 -14.48
CA TYR A 3 47.24 -36.10 -15.94
C TYR A 3 47.32 -37.54 -16.47
N GLU A 4 46.32 -38.38 -16.21
CA GLU A 4 46.37 -39.80 -16.58
C GLU A 4 45.10 -40.31 -17.30
N GLN A 5 44.42 -39.45 -18.07
CA GLN A 5 43.37 -39.92 -18.97
C GLN A 5 43.47 -39.25 -20.33
N SER A 6 44.62 -39.40 -20.98
CA SER A 6 44.75 -39.17 -22.42
C SER A 6 44.43 -40.48 -23.14
N PRO A 7 43.36 -40.56 -23.95
CA PRO A 7 42.95 -41.79 -24.62
C PRO A 7 44.06 -42.35 -25.52
N SER A 8 44.27 -43.66 -25.49
CA SER A 8 45.31 -44.33 -26.29
C SER A 8 45.09 -44.17 -27.80
N LEU A 9 46.17 -43.93 -28.55
CA LEU A 9 46.20 -43.72 -30.02
C LEU A 9 45.48 -44.79 -30.86
N LYS A 10 45.33 -46.02 -30.33
CA LYS A 10 44.60 -47.12 -30.98
C LYS A 10 43.11 -46.82 -31.20
N THR A 11 42.53 -45.94 -30.38
CA THR A 11 41.12 -45.56 -30.47
C THR A 11 40.82 -44.67 -31.69
N TYR A 12 41.85 -44.07 -32.29
CA TYR A 12 41.72 -43.16 -33.43
C TYR A 12 42.07 -43.82 -34.78
N GLU A 13 42.47 -45.10 -34.79
CA GLU A 13 42.73 -45.85 -36.04
C GLU A 13 41.46 -46.09 -36.87
N GLN A 14 40.29 -46.13 -36.22
CA GLN A 14 39.00 -46.39 -36.87
C GLN A 14 38.27 -45.10 -37.31
N GLY A 15 38.96 -43.95 -37.29
CA GLY A 15 38.38 -42.64 -37.60
C GLY A 15 38.01 -41.83 -36.35
N LEU A 16 37.74 -40.54 -36.53
CA LEU A 16 37.33 -39.64 -35.44
C LEU A 16 36.08 -40.20 -34.75
N PRO A 17 36.07 -40.36 -33.41
CA PRO A 17 34.86 -40.74 -32.71
C PRO A 17 33.76 -39.70 -32.99
N SER A 18 32.55 -40.16 -33.29
CA SER A 18 31.40 -39.28 -33.46
C SER A 18 31.25 -38.42 -32.21
N ALA A 19 31.20 -37.09 -32.39
CA ALA A 19 31.07 -36.14 -31.30
C ALA A 19 29.94 -36.59 -30.35
N PRO A 20 30.16 -36.59 -29.01
CA PRO A 20 29.11 -36.95 -28.08
C PRO A 20 27.87 -36.10 -28.37
N PRO A 21 26.66 -36.69 -28.38
CA PRO A 21 25.46 -35.94 -28.68
C PRO A 21 25.38 -34.74 -27.75
N PRO A 22 25.04 -33.53 -28.24
CA PRO A 22 24.95 -32.36 -27.39
C PRO A 22 23.96 -32.67 -26.27
N ASP A 23 24.43 -32.61 -25.02
CA ASP A 23 23.64 -32.96 -23.84
C ASP A 23 22.46 -31.98 -23.71
N THR A 24 21.33 -32.34 -24.31
CA THR A 24 20.07 -31.58 -24.27
C THR A 24 19.46 -31.57 -22.86
N SER A 25 19.92 -32.45 -21.97
CA SER A 25 19.45 -32.53 -20.59
C SER A 25 19.96 -31.36 -19.74
N ALA A 26 21.15 -30.84 -20.03
CA ALA A 26 21.71 -29.68 -19.32
C ALA A 26 20.86 -28.42 -19.55
N ARG A 27 20.40 -28.20 -20.79
CA ARG A 27 19.52 -27.06 -21.14
C ARG A 27 18.14 -27.19 -20.50
N ARG A 28 17.57 -28.39 -20.47
CA ARG A 28 16.25 -28.65 -19.86
C ARG A 28 16.31 -28.51 -18.34
N LYS A 29 17.37 -29.00 -17.69
CA LYS A 29 17.59 -28.84 -16.23
C LYS A 29 17.79 -27.37 -15.86
N TRP A 30 18.56 -26.61 -16.65
CA TRP A 30 18.77 -25.19 -16.40
C TRP A 30 17.48 -24.37 -16.60
N LEU A 31 16.69 -24.68 -17.64
CA LEU A 31 15.36 -24.08 -17.83
C LEU A 31 14.43 -24.37 -16.63
N TRP A 32 14.44 -25.59 -16.09
CA TRP A 32 13.63 -25.92 -14.90
C TRP A 32 14.08 -25.18 -13.65
N ILE A 33 15.38 -24.94 -13.46
CA ILE A 33 15.92 -24.10 -12.36
C ILE A 33 15.46 -22.65 -12.50
N ILE A 34 15.48 -22.11 -13.72
CA ILE A 34 15.01 -20.74 -13.98
C ILE A 34 13.50 -20.65 -13.72
N ILE A 35 12.72 -21.65 -14.14
CA ILE A 35 11.27 -21.69 -13.92
C ILE A 35 10.97 -21.78 -12.42
N THR A 36 11.65 -22.62 -11.64
CA THR A 36 11.44 -22.68 -10.19
C THR A 36 11.89 -21.41 -9.49
N LEU A 37 13.02 -20.81 -9.89
CA LEU A 37 13.47 -19.53 -9.34
C LEU A 37 12.47 -18.40 -9.65
N LEU A 38 11.95 -18.36 -10.88
CA LEU A 38 10.95 -17.37 -11.30
C LEU A 38 9.62 -17.59 -10.60
N ALA A 39 9.20 -18.85 -10.39
CA ALA A 39 8.02 -19.20 -9.62
C ALA A 39 8.16 -18.78 -8.14
N VAL A 40 9.31 -19.02 -7.53
CA VAL A 40 9.60 -18.57 -6.16
C VAL A 40 9.60 -17.03 -6.09
N ALA A 41 10.20 -16.35 -7.06
CA ALA A 41 10.22 -14.89 -7.12
C ALA A 41 8.81 -14.31 -7.30
N THR A 42 7.95 -14.94 -8.13
CA THR A 42 6.55 -14.51 -8.29
C THR A 42 5.74 -14.75 -7.04
N VAL A 43 5.91 -15.89 -6.35
CA VAL A 43 5.27 -16.14 -5.06
C VAL A 43 5.74 -15.13 -4.01
N ALA A 44 7.04 -14.85 -3.94
CA ALA A 44 7.58 -13.84 -3.02
C ALA A 44 7.01 -12.44 -3.31
N LEU A 45 6.94 -12.03 -4.58
CA LEU A 45 6.32 -10.77 -4.97
C LEU A 45 4.83 -10.74 -4.59
N ALA A 46 4.08 -11.81 -4.85
CA ALA A 46 2.67 -11.91 -4.50
C ALA A 46 2.44 -11.80 -2.98
N VAL A 47 3.33 -12.37 -2.17
CA VAL A 47 3.28 -12.23 -0.71
C VAL A 47 3.54 -10.77 -0.29
N VAL A 48 4.50 -10.09 -0.91
CA VAL A 48 4.80 -8.68 -0.60
C VAL A 48 3.66 -7.75 -1.04
N THR A 49 3.05 -7.97 -2.21
CA THR A 49 1.91 -7.17 -2.68
C THR A 49 0.66 -7.41 -1.83
N PHE A 50 0.43 -8.64 -1.39
CA PHE A 50 -0.66 -8.98 -0.49
C PHE A 50 -0.48 -8.39 0.91
N ALA A 51 0.73 -8.44 1.47
CA ALA A 51 1.04 -7.83 2.77
C ALA A 51 0.88 -6.29 2.78
N ARG A 52 1.04 -5.64 1.62
CA ARG A 52 0.78 -4.21 1.46
C ARG A 52 -0.69 -3.87 1.19
N SER A 53 -1.53 -4.86 0.94
CA SER A 53 -2.95 -4.63 0.65
C SER A 53 -3.73 -4.41 1.95
N THR A 54 -4.77 -3.60 1.84
CA THR A 54 -5.72 -3.11 2.87
C THR A 54 -6.32 -4.15 3.83
N ALA A 55 -6.04 -5.44 3.66
CA ALA A 55 -6.36 -6.50 4.63
C ALA A 55 -5.68 -6.27 5.99
N ALA A 56 -4.51 -5.62 6.04
CA ALA A 56 -3.88 -5.23 7.30
C ALA A 56 -4.75 -4.24 8.10
N ALA A 57 -5.50 -3.36 7.42
CA ALA A 57 -6.37 -2.38 8.08
C ALA A 57 -7.52 -3.04 8.85
N ILE A 58 -7.94 -4.25 8.46
CA ILE A 58 -8.97 -5.03 9.17
C ILE A 58 -8.43 -5.63 10.48
N LEU A 59 -7.12 -5.92 10.54
CA LEU A 59 -6.48 -6.50 11.73
C LEU A 59 -6.04 -5.45 12.75
N VAL A 60 -5.89 -4.19 12.32
CA VAL A 60 -5.32 -3.09 13.12
C VAL A 60 -6.30 -2.51 14.16
N GLY A 61 -7.54 -2.98 14.20
CA GLY A 61 -8.55 -2.48 15.14
C GLY A 61 -9.04 -1.08 14.76
N THR A 62 -10.11 -0.64 15.43
CA THR A 62 -10.73 0.66 15.14
C THR A 62 -10.65 1.58 16.36
N GLY A 63 -10.51 2.87 16.12
CA GLY A 63 -10.58 3.92 17.12
C GLY A 63 -11.80 4.82 16.91
N THR A 64 -11.92 5.81 17.79
CA THR A 64 -12.91 6.88 17.66
C THR A 64 -12.17 8.20 17.53
N VAL A 65 -12.54 9.00 16.54
CA VAL A 65 -11.96 10.32 16.29
C VAL A 65 -12.98 11.38 16.65
N THR A 66 -12.56 12.34 17.47
CA THR A 66 -13.39 13.45 17.94
C THR A 66 -12.71 14.77 17.65
N GLY A 67 -13.49 15.81 17.40
CA GLY A 67 -12.95 17.12 17.13
C GLY A 67 -14.02 18.20 17.09
N LYS A 68 -13.57 19.44 16.90
CA LYS A 68 -14.44 20.60 16.71
C LYS A 68 -14.04 21.36 15.46
N VAL A 69 -15.01 21.68 14.61
CA VAL A 69 -14.83 22.47 13.40
C VAL A 69 -15.31 23.89 13.66
N VAL A 70 -14.46 24.87 13.36
CA VAL A 70 -14.76 26.29 13.49
C VAL A 70 -14.37 27.06 12.24
N ASP A 71 -15.04 28.20 12.03
CA ASP A 71 -14.73 29.21 11.02
C ASP A 71 -13.60 30.16 11.50
N GLU A 72 -13.12 31.07 10.65
CA GLU A 72 -12.11 32.07 11.00
C GLU A 72 -12.50 32.97 12.17
N SER A 73 -13.79 33.20 12.33
CA SER A 73 -14.36 33.95 13.47
C SER A 73 -14.55 33.10 14.73
N ASN A 74 -13.95 31.90 14.82
CA ASN A 74 -14.16 30.91 15.88
C ASN A 74 -15.63 30.47 16.06
N ARG A 75 -16.45 30.65 15.03
CA ARG A 75 -17.85 30.21 15.05
C ARG A 75 -17.91 28.72 14.71
N PRO A 76 -18.67 27.90 15.46
CA PRO A 76 -18.86 26.51 15.10
C PRO A 76 -19.62 26.40 13.78
N ILE A 77 -19.21 25.44 12.94
CA ILE A 77 -19.81 25.20 11.63
C ILE A 77 -20.14 23.73 11.42
N VAL A 78 -21.20 23.50 10.65
CA VAL A 78 -21.62 22.18 10.16
C VAL A 78 -20.83 21.89 8.88
N ALA A 79 -19.89 20.96 8.97
CA ALA A 79 -18.99 20.53 7.91
C ALA A 79 -19.15 19.02 7.68
N GLN A 80 -18.85 18.58 6.45
CA GLN A 80 -18.77 17.17 6.11
C GLN A 80 -17.36 16.68 6.38
N ILE A 81 -17.23 15.49 6.95
CA ILE A 81 -15.96 14.88 7.30
C ILE A 81 -15.85 13.53 6.60
N PHE A 82 -14.73 13.31 5.93
CA PHE A 82 -14.42 12.10 5.19
C PHE A 82 -13.10 11.51 5.67
N VAL A 83 -13.02 10.19 5.81
CA VAL A 83 -11.75 9.52 6.11
C VAL A 83 -11.22 8.88 4.83
N LEU A 84 -10.09 9.38 4.32
CA LEU A 84 -9.52 8.90 3.06
C LEU A 84 -9.17 7.41 3.13
N HIS A 85 -9.28 6.73 1.98
CA HIS A 85 -9.09 5.28 1.84
C HIS A 85 -10.11 4.43 2.60
N THR A 86 -11.20 5.05 3.08
CA THR A 86 -12.33 4.37 3.70
C THR A 86 -13.64 4.91 3.14
N ASN A 87 -14.75 4.23 3.43
CA ASN A 87 -16.10 4.72 3.12
C ASN A 87 -16.76 5.35 4.35
N ILE A 88 -15.97 5.89 5.27
CA ILE A 88 -16.47 6.51 6.50
C ILE A 88 -16.70 7.99 6.25
N GLU A 89 -17.95 8.39 6.42
CA GLU A 89 -18.41 9.77 6.30
C GLU A 89 -19.13 10.17 7.59
N ALA A 90 -18.92 11.41 8.02
CA ALA A 90 -19.57 11.99 9.17
C ALA A 90 -19.92 13.45 8.88
N THR A 91 -20.84 14.02 9.66
CA THR A 91 -21.20 15.44 9.58
C THR A 91 -21.05 16.03 10.98
N SER A 92 -20.45 17.21 11.11
CA SER A 92 -20.37 17.88 12.41
C SER A 92 -21.72 18.43 12.83
N ASN A 93 -21.94 18.46 14.13
CA ASN A 93 -23.13 18.99 14.77
C ASN A 93 -23.22 20.52 14.62
N PRO A 94 -24.40 21.11 14.91
CA PRO A 94 -24.58 22.57 14.91
C PRO A 94 -23.64 23.34 15.86
N ASP A 95 -23.10 22.67 16.88
CA ASP A 95 -22.10 23.21 17.80
C ASP A 95 -20.65 23.02 17.31
N GLY A 96 -20.48 22.52 16.08
CA GLY A 96 -19.22 22.27 15.40
C GLY A 96 -18.53 20.98 15.84
N THR A 97 -19.06 20.25 16.83
CA THR A 97 -18.43 19.01 17.30
C THR A 97 -18.71 17.85 16.35
N PHE A 98 -17.80 16.90 16.26
CA PHE A 98 -18.03 15.66 15.53
C PHE A 98 -17.36 14.49 16.23
N GLU A 99 -17.96 13.32 16.04
CA GLU A 99 -17.46 12.04 16.53
C GLU A 99 -17.60 11.02 15.40
N ILE A 100 -16.49 10.33 15.11
CA ILE A 100 -16.41 9.33 14.05
C ILE A 100 -15.95 8.04 14.68
N HIS A 101 -16.82 7.04 14.65
CA HIS A 101 -16.53 5.70 15.14
C HIS A 101 -16.04 4.80 14.00
N GLY A 102 -15.28 3.76 14.37
CA GLY A 102 -14.87 2.75 13.40
C GLY A 102 -13.69 3.17 12.52
N VAL A 103 -12.99 4.26 12.87
CA VAL A 103 -11.84 4.72 12.10
C VAL A 103 -10.70 3.71 12.25
N PRO A 104 -10.12 3.16 11.17
CA PRO A 104 -9.03 2.20 11.27
C PRO A 104 -7.84 2.80 12.03
N ALA A 105 -7.21 2.03 12.91
CA ALA A 105 -6.05 2.51 13.63
C ALA A 105 -4.83 2.74 12.70
N GLY A 106 -3.89 3.55 13.17
CA GLY A 106 -2.74 4.04 12.42
C GLY A 106 -2.94 5.45 11.86
N GLN A 107 -2.02 5.87 11.00
CA GLN A 107 -2.05 7.18 10.37
C GLN A 107 -3.20 7.25 9.34
N GLN A 108 -4.25 7.99 9.69
CA GLN A 108 -5.40 8.25 8.84
C GLN A 108 -5.40 9.70 8.38
N ALA A 109 -5.85 9.92 7.14
CA ALA A 109 -6.05 11.26 6.60
C ALA A 109 -7.55 11.60 6.66
N VAL A 110 -7.87 12.62 7.45
CA VAL A 110 -9.24 13.11 7.65
C VAL A 110 -9.41 14.40 6.86
N VAL A 111 -10.38 14.43 5.96
CA VAL A 111 -10.73 15.61 5.17
C VAL A 111 -11.99 16.22 5.75
N VAL A 112 -11.89 17.47 6.18
CA VAL A 112 -13.06 18.27 6.57
C VAL A 112 -13.40 19.18 5.41
N ALA A 113 -14.63 19.13 4.93
CA ALA A 113 -15.14 19.90 3.80
C ALA A 113 -16.30 20.81 4.23
N TYR A 114 -16.21 22.07 3.85
CA TYR A 114 -17.22 23.09 4.14
C TYR A 114 -17.34 24.05 2.95
N GLN A 115 -18.54 24.15 2.37
CA GLN A 115 -18.87 25.11 1.29
C GLN A 115 -17.86 25.14 0.12
N GLY A 116 -17.38 23.98 -0.30
CA GLY A 116 -16.40 23.87 -1.40
C GLY A 116 -14.94 24.07 -1.00
N ALA A 117 -14.65 24.44 0.26
CA ALA A 117 -13.31 24.39 0.83
C ALA A 117 -13.10 23.05 1.55
N GLY A 118 -11.93 22.44 1.36
CA GLY A 118 -11.55 21.19 2.02
C GLY A 118 -10.19 21.30 2.68
N ARG A 119 -10.03 20.74 3.88
CA ARG A 119 -8.75 20.67 4.59
C ARG A 119 -8.46 19.24 5.01
N GLU A 120 -7.32 18.72 4.58
CA GLU A 120 -6.81 17.41 4.98
C GLU A 120 -5.94 17.50 6.23
N ILE A 121 -6.13 16.56 7.16
CA ILE A 121 -5.42 16.49 8.44
C ILE A 121 -4.99 15.05 8.66
N LEU A 122 -3.70 14.85 8.92
CA LEU A 122 -3.15 13.56 9.29
C LEU A 122 -3.32 13.34 10.80
N VAL A 123 -3.87 12.19 11.16
CA VAL A 123 -4.26 11.85 12.54
C VAL A 123 -3.79 10.44 12.81
N ASP A 124 -3.05 10.26 13.90
CA ASP A 124 -2.64 8.93 14.32
C ASP A 124 -3.71 8.35 15.26
N VAL A 125 -4.44 7.36 14.76
CA VAL A 125 -5.58 6.76 15.47
C VAL A 125 -5.11 5.53 16.22
N VAL A 126 -5.27 5.51 17.55
CA VAL A 126 -4.93 4.34 18.37
C VAL A 126 -6.14 3.42 18.50
N ALA A 127 -5.94 2.12 18.31
CA ALA A 127 -7.01 1.11 18.36
C ALA A 127 -7.66 1.08 19.75
N GLY A 128 -8.99 1.09 19.79
CA GLY A 128 -9.78 1.11 21.03
C GLY A 128 -9.73 2.43 21.81
N ALA A 129 -8.99 3.43 21.34
CA ALA A 129 -8.88 4.73 22.00
C ALA A 129 -9.78 5.78 21.35
N ARG A 130 -10.08 6.82 22.12
CA ARG A 130 -10.70 8.06 21.63
C ARG A 130 -9.59 9.09 21.40
N VAL A 131 -9.36 9.44 20.15
CA VAL A 131 -8.38 10.46 19.75
C VAL A 131 -9.11 11.79 19.54
N HIS A 132 -8.67 12.81 20.27
CA HIS A 132 -9.21 14.16 20.16
C HIS A 132 -8.29 15.00 19.28
N MET A 133 -8.74 15.39 18.08
CA MET A 133 -7.94 16.13 17.10
C MET A 133 -7.82 17.62 17.42
N GLY A 134 -8.54 18.09 18.44
CA GLY A 134 -8.62 19.50 18.80
C GLY A 134 -9.54 20.29 17.86
N THR A 135 -9.22 21.57 17.67
CA THR A 135 -10.04 22.50 16.89
C THR A 135 -9.47 22.64 15.48
N VAL A 136 -10.31 22.36 14.48
CA VAL A 136 -10.01 22.51 13.06
C VAL A 136 -10.65 23.78 12.56
N GLN A 137 -9.82 24.73 12.11
CA GLN A 137 -10.29 25.95 11.49
C GLN A 137 -10.38 25.78 9.96
N LEU A 138 -11.53 26.13 9.38
CA LEU A 138 -11.72 26.20 7.93
C LEU A 138 -12.04 27.62 7.49
N THR A 139 -11.40 28.02 6.40
CA THR A 139 -11.74 29.23 5.66
C THR A 139 -12.53 28.82 4.42
N ALA A 140 -13.78 29.29 4.32
CA ALA A 140 -14.53 29.15 3.07
C ALA A 140 -13.80 29.94 1.97
N THR A 141 -13.42 29.28 0.89
CA THR A 141 -12.82 29.97 -0.26
C THR A 141 -13.93 30.81 -0.89
N ALA A 142 -13.76 32.14 -0.91
CA ALA A 142 -14.75 33.04 -1.46
C ALA A 142 -15.01 32.71 -2.94
N ILE A 143 -16.30 32.61 -3.30
CA ILE A 143 -16.73 32.47 -4.69
C ILE A 143 -16.24 33.73 -5.44
N PRO A 144 -15.53 33.61 -6.57
CA PRO A 144 -15.12 34.79 -7.33
C PRO A 144 -16.38 35.54 -7.77
N LEU A 145 -16.48 36.81 -7.35
CA LEU A 145 -17.51 37.72 -7.83
C LEU A 145 -17.36 37.83 -9.35
N THR A 146 -18.29 37.21 -10.07
CA THR A 146 -18.44 37.48 -11.50
C THR A 146 -19.12 38.84 -11.59
N GLU A 147 -18.35 39.90 -11.86
CA GLU A 147 -18.96 41.21 -12.18
C GLU A 147 -19.79 41.08 -13.48
N PRO A 148 -21.00 41.67 -13.52
CA PRO A 148 -21.91 41.60 -14.66
C PRO A 148 -21.47 42.44 -15.88
#